data_AF-A0A5D0VQF6-F1
#
_entry.id   AF-A0A5D0VQF6-F1
#
_cell.length_a   1.000
_cell.length_b   1.000
_cell.length_c   1.000
_cell.angle_alpha   90.00
_cell.angle_beta   90.00
_cell.angle_gamma   90.00
#
_symmetry.space_group_name_H-M   'P 1'
#
loop_
_entity.id
_entity.type
_entity.pdbx_description
1 polymer ?
#
loop_
_entity_poly.entity_id
_entity_poly.type
_entity_poly.pdbx_seq_one_letter_code
_entity_poly.pdbx_strand_id
1 'polypeptide(L)'
;MLKELWRKLEAEFLHNDCAGQQSQTGLFGTRSTGNKEAFRILPHITHTGEFHLERLTSLLKARYGKSVGIPSSRTESDEEIRDLISFAARIQDQDVQRELLLFYLNCSPVIQEYLRAETVLGEGNFLSR
;
A
#
# COMPACT_ATOMS: atom_id res chain seq x y z
N MET A 1 9.40 -5.28 17.00
CA MET A 1 10.15 -4.20 16.30
C MET A 1 9.39 -3.66 15.09
N LEU A 2 8.93 -4.49 14.16
CA LEU A 2 8.24 -4.03 12.95
C LEU A 2 6.91 -3.30 13.19
N LYS A 3 6.10 -3.78 14.15
CA LYS A 3 4.87 -3.09 14.61
C LYS A 3 5.14 -1.68 15.18
N GLU A 4 6.31 -1.50 15.79
CA GLU A 4 6.72 -0.20 16.32
C GLU A 4 7.14 0.75 15.19
N LEU A 5 7.75 0.22 14.12
CA LEU A 5 8.09 1.00 12.93
C LEU A 5 6.83 1.47 12.20
N TRP A 6 5.83 0.60 12.05
CA TRP A 6 4.52 1.00 11.51
C TRP A 6 3.86 2.09 12.34
N ARG A 7 3.82 1.94 13.67
CA ARG A 7 3.23 2.96 14.56
C ARG A 7 4.00 4.28 14.53
N LYS A 8 5.33 4.25 14.43
CA LYS A 8 6.16 5.45 14.28
C LYS A 8 5.88 6.16 12.96
N LEU A 9 5.81 5.43 11.85
CA LEU A 9 5.44 5.98 10.55
C LEU A 9 4.07 6.64 10.61
N GLU A 10 3.06 5.93 11.12
CA GLU A 10 1.70 6.45 11.24
C GLU A 10 1.61 7.71 12.13
N ALA A 11 2.34 7.74 13.24
CA ALA A 11 2.44 8.90 14.11
C ALA A 11 3.16 10.10 13.46
N GLU A 12 4.21 9.87 12.68
CA GLU A 12 4.91 10.92 11.92
C GLU A 12 4.03 11.51 10.81
N PHE A 13 3.21 10.69 10.14
CA PHE A 13 2.26 11.15 9.14
C PHE A 13 1.14 12.00 9.77
N LEU A 14 0.54 11.55 10.88
CA LEU A 14 -0.51 12.31 11.58
C LEU A 14 0.00 13.60 12.24
N HIS A 15 1.28 13.68 12.60
CA HIS A 15 1.86 14.87 13.21
C HIS A 15 2.05 16.03 12.20
N ASN A 16 2.27 15.71 10.92
CA ASN A 16 2.43 16.73 9.87
C ASN A 16 1.12 17.42 9.48
N ASP A 17 -0.04 16.83 9.82
CA ASP A 17 -1.35 17.41 9.48
C ASP A 17 -1.81 18.50 10.47
N CYS A 18 -1.07 18.76 11.57
CA CYS A 18 -1.44 19.75 12.59
C CYS A 18 -0.65 21.07 12.55
N ALA A 19 0.36 21.22 11.69
CA ALA A 19 1.07 22.49 11.52
C ALA A 19 0.53 23.21 10.27
N GLY A 20 -0.29 24.24 10.51
CA GLY A 20 -1.23 24.76 9.52
C GLY A 20 -0.65 25.28 8.21
N GLN A 21 -1.36 24.99 7.13
CA GLN A 21 -1.60 25.93 6.05
C GLN A 21 -2.92 25.58 5.35
N GLN A 22 -3.83 26.56 5.32
CA GLN A 22 -4.96 26.58 4.40
C GLN A 22 -4.41 26.55 2.97
N SER A 23 -4.30 25.36 2.40
CA SER A 23 -3.89 25.14 1.02
C SER A 23 -4.78 24.06 0.42
N GLN A 24 -5.96 24.48 -0.04
CA GLN A 24 -6.81 23.75 -0.98
C GLN A 24 -6.87 22.22 -0.79
N THR A 25 -7.53 21.80 0.28
CA THR A 25 -8.13 20.46 0.38
C THR A 25 -9.30 20.37 -0.62
N GLY A 26 -8.95 20.13 -1.89
CA GLY A 26 -9.91 20.11 -3.00
C GLY A 26 -9.62 19.04 -4.05
N LEU A 27 -8.91 17.95 -3.72
CA LEU A 27 -8.51 16.96 -4.73
C LEU A 27 -8.91 15.51 -4.49
N PHE A 28 -9.73 15.23 -3.47
CA PHE A 28 -10.53 14.00 -3.44
C PHE A 28 -11.95 14.34 -3.03
N GLY A 29 -12.68 14.94 -3.98
CA GLY A 29 -14.10 15.18 -3.88
C GLY A 29 -14.86 13.87 -3.67
N THR A 30 -15.79 13.92 -2.72
CA THR A 30 -17.02 13.13 -2.67
C THR A 30 -17.36 12.42 -3.98
N ARG A 31 -17.27 11.08 -3.95
CA ARG A 31 -17.94 10.09 -4.81
C ARG A 31 -18.59 10.67 -6.07
N SER A 32 -17.77 10.98 -7.08
CA SER A 32 -18.22 11.23 -8.44
C SER A 32 -17.90 10.03 -9.32
N THR A 33 -18.95 9.31 -9.71
CA THR A 33 -18.96 8.36 -10.82
C THR A 33 -18.64 9.14 -12.10
N GLY A 34 -17.37 9.26 -12.43
CA GLY A 34 -16.94 10.01 -13.61
C GLY A 34 -15.44 9.84 -13.82
N ASN A 35 -15.10 8.92 -14.73
CA ASN A 35 -13.82 8.83 -15.43
C ASN A 35 -12.59 9.19 -14.59
N LYS A 36 -12.26 8.36 -13.59
CA LYS A 36 -10.91 8.37 -13.00
C LYS A 36 -9.97 8.04 -14.16
N GLU A 37 -9.17 9.00 -14.62
CA GLU A 37 -7.91 8.63 -15.26
C GLU A 37 -7.27 7.63 -14.30
N ALA A 38 -7.20 6.36 -14.70
CA ALA A 38 -6.91 5.27 -13.79
C ALA A 38 -5.53 5.53 -13.19
N PHE A 39 -5.51 5.99 -11.94
CA PHE A 39 -4.28 6.21 -11.19
C PHE A 39 -3.51 4.89 -11.19
N ARG A 40 -2.27 4.92 -11.69
CA ARG A 40 -1.49 3.70 -11.93
C ARG A 40 -0.46 3.50 -10.85
N ILE A 41 -0.40 2.30 -10.27
CA ILE A 41 0.54 2.02 -9.18
C ILE A 41 1.95 1.84 -9.74
N LEU A 42 2.11 0.96 -10.74
CA LEU A 42 3.41 0.55 -11.29
C LEU A 42 4.32 1.69 -11.76
N PRO A 43 3.85 2.74 -12.47
CA PRO A 43 4.73 3.82 -12.94
C PRO A 43 5.34 4.68 -11.83
N HIS A 44 4.89 4.52 -10.58
CA HIS A 44 5.28 5.35 -9.44
C HIS A 44 5.93 4.52 -8.32
N ILE A 45 6.22 3.25 -8.58
CA ILE A 45 7.02 2.39 -7.71
C ILE A 45 8.49 2.51 -8.16
N THR A 46 9.41 2.62 -7.20
CA THR A 46 10.85 2.59 -7.49
C THR A 46 11.30 1.17 -7.84
N HIS A 47 12.44 1.02 -8.51
CA HIS A 47 13.00 -0.32 -8.78
C HIS A 47 13.18 -1.16 -7.50
N THR A 48 13.55 -0.52 -6.39
CA THR A 48 13.63 -1.17 -5.07
C THR A 48 12.25 -1.60 -4.55
N GLY A 49 11.21 -0.79 -4.79
CA GLY A 49 9.83 -1.16 -4.47
C GLY A 49 9.37 -2.38 -5.28
N GLU A 50 9.66 -2.42 -6.59
CA GLU A 50 9.34 -3.58 -7.44
C GLU A 50 9.99 -4.86 -6.91
N PHE A 51 11.26 -4.80 -6.53
CA PHE A 51 11.97 -5.94 -5.93
C PHE A 51 11.30 -6.47 -4.65
N HIS A 52 10.85 -5.58 -3.77
CA HIS A 52 10.13 -5.98 -2.55
C HIS A 52 8.73 -6.54 -2.85
N LEU A 53 8.05 -6.02 -3.88
CA LEU A 53 6.77 -6.55 -4.34
C LEU A 53 6.91 -7.97 -4.90
N GLU A 54 7.95 -8.24 -5.69
CA GLU A 54 8.27 -9.58 -6.21
C GLU A 54 8.56 -10.57 -5.08
N ARG A 55 9.36 -10.16 -4.09
CA ARG A 55 9.67 -10.97 -2.90
C ARG A 55 8.42 -11.27 -2.08
N LEU A 56 7.58 -10.26 -1.84
CA LEU A 56 6.32 -10.41 -1.14
C LEU A 56 5.40 -11.40 -1.87
N THR A 57 5.28 -11.26 -3.19
CA THR A 57 4.50 -12.18 -4.04
C THR A 57 5.02 -13.61 -3.94
N SER A 58 6.34 -13.79 -3.97
CA SER A 58 6.98 -15.11 -3.85
C SER A 58 6.73 -15.75 -2.48
N LEU A 59 6.82 -14.97 -1.39
CA LEU A 59 6.52 -15.45 -0.04
C LEU A 59 5.06 -15.89 0.09
N LEU A 60 4.13 -15.07 -0.41
CA LEU A 60 2.70 -15.36 -0.34
C LEU A 60 2.32 -16.59 -1.17
N LYS A 61 2.94 -16.76 -2.34
CA LYS A 61 2.77 -17.97 -3.15
C LYS A 61 3.30 -19.21 -2.44
N ALA A 62 4.51 -19.15 -1.90
CA ALA A 62 5.17 -20.31 -1.29
C ALA A 62 4.50 -20.78 0.02
N ARG A 63 4.06 -19.85 0.86
CA ARG A 63 3.52 -20.17 2.20
C ARG A 63 2.00 -20.27 2.24
N TYR A 64 1.29 -19.56 1.36
CA TYR A 64 -0.16 -19.41 1.41
C TYR A 64 -0.87 -19.79 0.11
N GLY A 65 -0.14 -20.24 -0.92
CA GLY A 65 -0.71 -20.62 -2.21
C GLY A 65 -1.37 -19.45 -2.97
N LYS A 66 -1.18 -18.21 -2.52
CA LYS A 66 -1.74 -17.02 -3.17
C LYS A 66 -0.90 -16.71 -4.41
N SER A 67 -1.33 -17.22 -5.57
CA SER A 67 -0.83 -16.76 -6.85
C SER A 67 -1.62 -15.55 -7.30
N VAL A 68 -0.95 -14.41 -7.40
CA VAL A 68 -1.45 -13.31 -8.23
C VAL A 68 -1.22 -13.73 -9.67
N GLY A 69 -2.23 -13.59 -10.53
CA GLY A 69 -2.10 -13.85 -11.95
C GLY A 69 -0.95 -13.00 -12.52
N ILE A 70 -0.34 -13.44 -13.61
CA ILE A 70 0.42 -12.48 -14.42
C ILE A 70 -0.66 -11.64 -15.10
N PRO A 71 -0.78 -10.34 -14.79
CA PRO A 71 -1.90 -9.54 -15.27
C PRO A 71 -1.88 -9.53 -16.79
N SER A 72 -2.98 -9.97 -17.41
CA SER A 72 -3.12 -10.03 -18.86
C SER A 72 -3.41 -8.64 -19.45
N SER A 73 -3.86 -7.70 -18.61
CA SER A 73 -4.00 -6.28 -18.93
C SER A 73 -3.41 -5.38 -17.83
N ARG A 74 -2.98 -4.16 -18.21
CA ARG A 74 -2.33 -3.19 -17.30
C ARG A 74 -3.24 -2.59 -16.23
N THR A 75 -4.55 -2.77 -16.32
CA THR A 75 -5.49 -2.37 -15.27
C THR A 75 -5.62 -3.48 -14.24
N GLU A 76 -5.78 -4.73 -14.71
CA GLU A 76 -5.81 -5.91 -13.83
C GLU A 76 -4.59 -5.98 -12.91
N SER A 77 -3.42 -5.48 -13.35
CA SER A 77 -2.21 -5.44 -12.52
C SER A 77 -2.36 -4.60 -11.24
N ASP A 78 -3.12 -3.51 -11.27
CA ASP A 78 -3.22 -2.61 -10.12
C ASP A 78 -4.26 -3.10 -9.11
N GLU A 79 -5.39 -3.66 -9.59
CA GLU A 79 -6.32 -4.42 -8.75
C GLU A 79 -5.62 -5.60 -8.06
N GLU A 80 -4.83 -6.36 -8.81
CA GLU A 80 -4.05 -7.48 -8.31
C GLU A 80 -3.04 -7.08 -7.23
N ILE A 81 -2.35 -5.95 -7.41
CA ILE A 81 -1.46 -5.39 -6.40
C ILE A 81 -2.25 -5.01 -5.15
N ARG A 82 -3.38 -4.31 -5.28
CA ARG A 82 -4.22 -3.95 -4.11
C ARG A 82 -4.71 -5.16 -3.35
N ASP A 83 -5.12 -6.21 -4.05
CA ASP A 83 -5.56 -7.47 -3.46
C ASP A 83 -4.41 -8.20 -2.75
N LEU A 84 -3.22 -8.24 -3.35
CA LEU A 84 -2.01 -8.80 -2.76
C LEU A 84 -1.65 -8.06 -1.45
N ILE A 85 -1.63 -6.73 -1.50
CA ILE A 85 -1.29 -5.89 -0.35
C ILE A 85 -2.32 -6.03 0.76
N SER A 86 -3.61 -6.02 0.42
CA SER A 86 -4.70 -6.23 1.38
C SER A 86 -4.66 -7.61 2.03
N PHE A 87 -4.24 -8.64 1.27
CA PHE A 87 -4.03 -9.97 1.81
C PHE A 87 -2.81 -10.03 2.73
N ALA A 88 -1.66 -9.51 2.28
CA ALA A 88 -0.41 -9.46 3.05
C ALA A 88 -0.59 -8.74 4.40
N ALA A 89 -1.35 -7.64 4.40
CA ALA A 89 -1.56 -6.82 5.58
C ALA A 89 -2.26 -7.58 6.74
N ARG A 90 -3.06 -8.60 6.43
CA ARG A 90 -3.79 -9.43 7.42
C ARG A 90 -2.96 -10.58 7.98
N ILE A 91 -1.78 -10.83 7.43
CA ILE A 91 -0.93 -11.97 7.79
C ILE A 91 0.07 -11.57 8.88
N GLN A 92 0.15 -12.35 9.97
CA GLN A 92 1.06 -12.06 11.08
C GLN A 92 2.50 -12.60 10.91
N ASP A 93 2.83 -13.12 9.72
CA ASP A 93 4.15 -13.62 9.38
C ASP A 93 5.16 -12.47 9.29
N GLN A 94 6.28 -12.61 10.01
CA GLN A 94 7.30 -11.58 10.11
C GLN A 94 7.96 -11.26 8.76
N ASP A 95 8.19 -12.25 7.91
CA ASP A 95 8.85 -12.06 6.61
C ASP A 95 7.90 -11.35 5.65
N VAL A 96 6.62 -11.74 5.66
CA VAL A 96 5.56 -11.09 4.88
C VAL A 96 5.43 -9.63 5.29
N GLN A 97 5.34 -9.36 6.59
CA GLN A 97 5.22 -8.00 7.11
C GLN A 97 6.47 -7.16 6.80
N ARG A 98 7.67 -7.76 6.85
CA ARG A 98 8.93 -7.08 6.51
C ARG A 98 8.94 -6.66 5.05
N GLU A 99 8.64 -7.58 4.12
CA GLU A 99 8.64 -7.24 2.69
C GLU A 99 7.52 -6.26 2.34
N LEU A 100 6.35 -6.36 2.98
CA LEU A 100 5.26 -5.38 2.83
C LEU A 100 5.68 -3.97 3.28
N LEU A 101 6.35 -3.85 4.43
CA LEU A 101 6.85 -2.56 4.91
C LEU A 101 7.91 -1.98 3.97
N LEU A 102 8.86 -2.80 3.53
CA LEU A 102 9.93 -2.35 2.64
C LEU A 102 9.38 -1.95 1.27
N PHE A 103 8.38 -2.65 0.74
CA PHE A 103 7.64 -2.22 -0.43
C PHE A 103 7.03 -0.83 -0.21
N TYR A 104 6.24 -0.67 0.86
CA TYR A 104 5.52 0.58 1.16
C TYR A 104 6.46 1.79 1.29
N LEU A 105 7.57 1.63 2.02
CA LEU A 105 8.57 2.69 2.20
C LEU A 105 9.28 3.12 0.91
N ASN A 106 9.34 2.22 -0.09
CA ASN A 106 9.96 2.49 -1.38
C ASN A 106 8.94 2.97 -2.44
N CYS A 107 7.67 3.16 -2.06
CA CYS A 107 6.67 3.84 -2.87
C CYS A 107 6.78 5.36 -2.74
N SER A 108 6.40 6.10 -3.79
CA SER A 108 6.24 7.55 -3.70
C SER A 108 5.14 7.94 -2.69
N PRO A 109 5.16 9.16 -2.12
CA PRO A 109 4.14 9.61 -1.17
C PRO A 109 2.71 9.50 -1.71
N VAL A 110 2.52 9.76 -3.00
CA VAL A 110 1.22 9.65 -3.68
C VAL A 110 0.71 8.20 -3.65
N ILE A 111 1.59 7.23 -3.87
CA ILE A 111 1.26 5.80 -3.83
C ILE A 111 1.01 5.34 -2.40
N GLN A 112 1.79 5.84 -1.43
CA GLN A 112 1.59 5.53 -0.02
C GLN A 112 0.21 5.99 0.49
N GLU A 113 -0.23 7.18 0.09
CA GLU A 113 -1.57 7.69 0.40
C GLU A 113 -2.65 6.87 -0.31
N TYR A 114 -2.47 6.58 -1.60
CA TYR A 114 -3.40 5.75 -2.36
C TYR A 114 -3.59 4.37 -1.73
N LEU A 115 -2.49 3.69 -1.35
CA LEU A 115 -2.55 2.38 -0.71
C LEU A 115 -3.20 2.45 0.67
N ARG A 116 -3.00 3.53 1.44
CA ARG A 116 -3.71 3.75 2.71
C ARG A 116 -5.21 3.92 2.50
N ALA A 117 -5.63 4.67 1.47
CA ALA A 117 -7.03 4.91 1.17
C ALA A 117 -7.77 3.70 0.61
N GLU A 118 -7.09 2.86 -0.17
CA GLU A 118 -7.70 1.78 -0.96
C GLU A 118 -7.48 0.38 -0.37
N THR A 119 -6.68 0.25 0.71
CA THR A 119 -6.44 -1.04 1.38
C THR A 119 -6.59 -0.89 2.89
N VAL A 120 -6.57 -2.02 3.60
CA VAL A 120 -6.58 -2.04 5.08
C VAL A 120 -5.33 -1.41 5.72
N LEU A 121 -4.37 -0.93 4.91
CA LEU A 121 -3.21 -0.19 5.41
C LEU A 121 -3.60 1.07 6.19
N GLY A 122 -4.68 1.76 5.78
CA GLY A 122 -5.13 3.00 6.42
C GLY A 122 -6.07 2.83 7.62
N GLU A 123 -6.53 1.60 7.89
CA GLU A 123 -7.47 1.34 8.99
C GLU A 123 -6.77 1.23 10.37
N GLY A 124 -5.46 1.48 10.46
CA GLY A 124 -4.68 1.35 11.71
C GLY A 124 -4.63 -0.08 12.27
N ASN A 125 -5.17 -1.06 11.53
CA ASN A 125 -5.45 -2.40 12.03
C ASN A 125 -4.29 -3.40 11.90
N PHE A 126 -3.08 -2.96 11.51
CA PHE A 126 -1.86 -3.76 11.75
C PHE A 126 -1.62 -4.09 13.24
N LEU A 127 -2.36 -3.40 14.11
CA LEU A 127 -2.23 -3.37 15.56
C LEU A 127 -3.46 -3.95 16.30
N SER A 128 -4.47 -4.45 15.59
CA SER A 128 -5.60 -5.12 16.26
C SER A 128 -5.15 -6.49 16.80
N ARG A 129 -5.04 -6.47 18.13
CA ARG A 129 -4.55 -7.46 19.10
C ARG A 129 -4.73 -8.94 18.78
#